data_AF-A0A1M5JCL4-F1
#
_entry.id   AF-A0A1M5JCL4-F1
#
_cell.length_a   1.000
_cell.length_b   1.000
_cell.length_c   1.000
_cell.angle_alpha   90.00
_cell.angle_beta   90.00
_cell.angle_gamma   90.00
#
_symmetry.space_group_name_H-M   'P 1'
#
loop_
_entity.id
_entity.type
_entity.pdbx_description
1 polymer ?
#
loop_
_entity_poly.entity_id
_entity_poly.type
_entity_poly.pdbx_seq_one_letter_code
_entity_poly.pdbx_strand_id
1 'polypeptide(L)'
;MSEIADLENRLSAALDRIARGMDAVVAGDQGAETDEALADRVEELESELEAERSARALLEDQIQTLSGAAAANNSAADKAEVEALKKAHAEELETLRAAHAAERDAWEGLNSRLVRMRRTTKLMRSSAAAMRQAATAKLSDPEAINQSLAAELEALQAEHELERAETDVILKTLQPLLGDPEKDSQTEHEDEEVQ
;
A
#
# COMPACT_ATOMS: atom_id res chain seq x y z
N MET A 1 -62.37 -30.87 -59.80
CA MET A 1 -62.48 -32.32 -59.47
C MET A 1 -61.32 -32.79 -58.57
N SER A 2 -60.07 -32.30 -58.73
CA SER A 2 -58.97 -32.65 -57.81
C SER A 2 -59.07 -31.95 -56.44
N GLU A 3 -59.52 -30.70 -56.39
CA GLU A 3 -59.63 -29.94 -55.12
C GLU A 3 -60.60 -30.57 -54.11
N ILE A 4 -61.65 -31.24 -54.58
CA ILE A 4 -62.60 -31.95 -53.72
C ILE A 4 -61.95 -33.20 -53.13
N ALA A 5 -61.21 -33.98 -53.93
CA ALA A 5 -60.49 -35.16 -53.45
C ALA A 5 -59.36 -34.81 -52.46
N ASP A 6 -58.69 -33.66 -52.65
CA ASP A 6 -57.68 -33.16 -51.71
C ASP A 6 -58.32 -32.70 -50.38
N LEU A 7 -59.50 -32.07 -50.44
CA LEU A 7 -60.26 -31.70 -49.24
C LEU A 7 -60.77 -32.94 -48.50
N GLU A 8 -61.26 -33.96 -49.21
CA GLU A 8 -61.70 -35.24 -48.64
C GLU A 8 -60.56 -36.00 -47.96
N ASN A 9 -59.37 -36.08 -48.58
CA ASN A 9 -58.20 -36.69 -47.96
C ASN A 9 -57.73 -35.93 -46.70
N ARG A 10 -57.79 -34.59 -46.71
CA ARG A 10 -57.46 -33.77 -45.54
C ARG A 10 -58.50 -33.92 -44.43
N LEU A 11 -59.78 -34.03 -44.77
CA LEU A 11 -60.86 -34.29 -43.81
C LEU A 11 -60.71 -35.66 -43.16
N SER A 12 -60.46 -36.71 -43.94
CA SER A 12 -60.21 -38.06 -43.41
C SER A 12 -58.98 -38.08 -42.49
N ALA A 13 -57.88 -37.44 -42.88
CA ALA A 13 -56.70 -37.34 -42.04
C ALA A 13 -56.94 -36.53 -40.74
N ALA A 14 -57.76 -35.48 -40.80
CA ALA A 14 -58.15 -34.71 -39.62
C ALA A 14 -59.07 -35.52 -38.70
N LEU A 15 -60.03 -36.26 -39.25
CA LEU A 15 -60.94 -37.13 -38.50
C LEU A 15 -60.19 -38.28 -37.83
N ASP A 16 -59.25 -38.93 -38.52
CA ASP A 16 -58.40 -39.98 -37.92
C ASP A 16 -57.50 -39.44 -36.80
N ARG A 17 -57.10 -38.18 -36.88
CA ARG A 17 -56.32 -37.51 -35.83
C ARG A 17 -57.20 -37.17 -34.62
N ILE A 18 -58.44 -36.75 -34.86
CA ILE A 18 -59.42 -36.50 -33.81
C ILE A 18 -59.83 -37.81 -33.14
N ALA A 19 -60.07 -38.89 -33.91
CA ALA A 19 -60.38 -40.21 -33.37
C ALA A 19 -59.24 -40.72 -32.47
N ARG A 20 -57.99 -40.65 -32.93
CA ARG A 20 -56.82 -40.98 -32.10
C ARG A 20 -56.65 -40.06 -30.89
N GLY A 21 -57.00 -38.77 -31.02
CA GLY A 21 -57.00 -37.82 -29.92
C GLY A 21 -58.07 -38.16 -28.87
N MET A 22 -59.26 -38.55 -29.29
CA MET A 22 -60.32 -39.02 -28.41
C MET A 22 -59.95 -40.35 -27.74
N ASP A 23 -59.41 -41.32 -28.47
CA ASP A 23 -58.95 -42.58 -27.90
C ASP A 23 -57.85 -42.36 -26.85
N ALA A 24 -56.96 -41.39 -27.06
CA ALA A 24 -55.93 -41.01 -26.07
C ALA A 24 -56.53 -40.34 -24.82
N VAL A 25 -57.56 -39.50 -24.97
CA VAL A 25 -58.28 -38.89 -23.83
C VAL A 25 -59.07 -39.96 -23.07
N VAL A 26 -59.74 -40.87 -23.77
CA VAL A 26 -60.49 -41.99 -23.18
C VAL A 26 -59.55 -43.01 -22.52
N ALA A 27 -58.36 -43.23 -23.08
CA ALA A 27 -57.33 -44.06 -22.44
C ALA A 27 -56.70 -43.38 -21.21
N GLY A 28 -56.58 -42.04 -21.22
CA GLY A 28 -56.18 -41.26 -20.06
C GLY A 28 -57.20 -41.31 -18.91
N ASP A 29 -58.48 -41.46 -19.23
CA ASP A 29 -59.59 -41.61 -18.26
C ASP A 29 -59.58 -42.99 -17.56
N GLN A 30 -58.99 -44.02 -18.17
CA GLN A 30 -58.88 -45.38 -17.59
C GLN A 30 -57.63 -45.58 -16.72
N GLY A 31 -56.75 -44.58 -16.65
CA GLY A 31 -55.67 -44.47 -15.68
C GLY A 31 -55.93 -43.37 -14.64
N ALA A 32 -57.18 -42.88 -14.54
CA ALA A 32 -57.56 -41.91 -13.54
C ALA A 32 -57.40 -42.54 -12.15
N GLU A 33 -56.37 -42.08 -11.42
CA GLU A 33 -56.36 -42.18 -9.97
C GLU A 33 -57.72 -41.73 -9.46
N THR A 34 -58.30 -42.46 -8.50
CA THR A 34 -59.59 -42.06 -7.93
C THR A 34 -59.49 -40.62 -7.43
N ASP A 35 -60.57 -39.85 -7.54
CA ASP A 35 -60.59 -38.45 -7.05
C ASP A 35 -60.08 -38.32 -5.61
N GLU A 36 -60.24 -39.38 -4.81
CA GLU A 36 -59.72 -39.51 -3.44
C GLU A 36 -58.19 -39.69 -3.37
N ALA A 37 -57.58 -40.50 -4.25
CA ALA A 37 -56.12 -40.66 -4.31
C ALA A 37 -55.40 -39.42 -4.85
N LEU A 38 -56.05 -38.70 -5.78
CA LEU A 38 -55.59 -37.39 -6.25
C LEU A 38 -55.65 -36.35 -5.13
N ALA A 39 -56.70 -36.37 -4.30
CA ALA A 39 -56.83 -35.48 -3.15
C ALA A 39 -55.73 -35.72 -2.12
N ASP A 40 -55.45 -36.99 -1.77
CA ASP A 40 -54.38 -37.36 -0.83
C ASP A 40 -53.00 -36.92 -1.34
N ARG A 41 -52.73 -37.08 -2.64
CA ARG A 41 -51.45 -36.66 -3.23
C ARG A 41 -51.29 -35.13 -3.27
N VAL A 42 -52.38 -34.41 -3.49
CA VAL A 42 -52.38 -32.94 -3.41
C VAL A 42 -52.08 -32.48 -1.98
N GLU A 43 -52.70 -33.08 -0.96
CA GLU A 43 -52.43 -32.74 0.44
C GLU A 43 -50.97 -33.03 0.83
N GLU A 44 -50.41 -34.16 0.39
CA GLU A 44 -48.99 -34.50 0.63
C GLU A 44 -48.04 -33.50 -0.05
N LEU A 45 -48.30 -33.14 -1.32
CA LEU A 45 -47.51 -32.15 -2.06
C LEU A 45 -47.64 -30.74 -1.45
N GLU A 46 -48.82 -30.38 -0.93
CA GLU A 46 -49.02 -29.11 -0.23
C GLU A 46 -48.22 -29.07 1.07
N SER A 47 -48.20 -30.17 1.84
CA SER A 47 -47.38 -30.31 3.05
C SER A 47 -45.88 -30.25 2.73
N GLU A 48 -45.40 -30.94 1.70
CA GLU A 48 -44.01 -30.88 1.24
C GLU A 48 -43.63 -29.46 0.79
N LEU A 49 -44.52 -28.77 0.08
CA LEU A 49 -44.31 -27.40 -0.39
C LEU A 49 -44.27 -26.40 0.77
N GLU A 50 -45.10 -26.58 1.80
CA GLU A 50 -45.04 -25.77 3.03
C GLU A 50 -43.74 -26.02 3.80
N ALA A 51 -43.31 -27.28 3.93
CA ALA A 51 -42.04 -27.63 4.54
C ALA A 51 -40.86 -26.98 3.79
N GLU A 52 -40.82 -27.07 2.46
CA GLU A 52 -39.77 -26.45 1.64
C GLU A 52 -39.79 -24.92 1.74
N ARG A 53 -40.98 -24.29 1.74
CA ARG A 53 -41.11 -22.84 1.94
C ARG A 53 -40.57 -22.40 3.29
N SER A 54 -40.84 -23.17 4.35
CA SER A 54 -40.33 -22.88 5.70
C SER A 54 -38.81 -23.03 5.79
N ALA A 55 -38.26 -24.08 5.18
CA ALA A 55 -36.81 -24.30 5.11
C ALA A 55 -36.12 -23.20 4.30
N ARG A 56 -36.72 -22.78 3.19
CA ARG A 56 -36.24 -21.68 2.36
C ARG A 56 -36.24 -20.36 3.12
N ALA A 57 -37.32 -20.03 3.84
CA ALA A 57 -37.38 -18.83 4.66
C ALA A 57 -36.27 -18.80 5.73
N LEU A 58 -36.00 -19.94 6.36
CA LEU A 58 -34.93 -20.07 7.34
C LEU A 58 -33.54 -19.89 6.72
N LEU A 59 -33.30 -20.48 5.54
CA LEU A 59 -32.05 -20.30 4.80
C LEU A 59 -31.85 -18.86 4.33
N GLU A 60 -32.92 -18.19 3.88
CA GLU A 60 -32.88 -16.78 3.49
C GLU A 60 -32.51 -15.88 4.68
N ASP A 61 -33.08 -16.12 5.87
CA ASP A 61 -32.72 -15.41 7.11
C ASP A 61 -31.27 -15.69 7.53
N GLN A 62 -30.81 -16.94 7.41
CA GLN A 62 -29.40 -17.29 7.66
C GLN A 62 -28.45 -16.60 6.68
N ILE A 63 -28.77 -16.55 5.39
CA ILE A 63 -27.95 -15.86 4.39
C ILE A 63 -27.93 -14.35 4.69
N GLN A 64 -29.05 -13.76 5.08
CA GLN A 64 -29.13 -12.34 5.42
C GLN A 64 -28.29 -12.02 6.66
N THR A 65 -28.37 -12.85 7.71
CA THR A 65 -27.58 -12.65 8.93
C THR A 65 -26.08 -12.85 8.69
N LEU A 66 -25.69 -13.92 7.98
CA LEU A 66 -24.28 -14.18 7.63
C LEU A 66 -23.71 -13.10 6.71
N SER A 67 -24.45 -12.66 5.69
CA SER A 67 -24.00 -11.59 4.80
C SER A 67 -23.87 -10.24 5.52
N GLY A 68 -24.80 -9.91 6.41
CA GLY A 68 -24.71 -8.73 7.26
C GLY A 68 -23.50 -8.78 8.20
N ALA A 69 -23.27 -9.91 8.85
CA ALA A 69 -22.11 -10.11 9.73
C ALA A 69 -20.78 -10.04 8.96
N ALA A 70 -20.71 -10.67 7.77
CA ALA A 70 -19.53 -10.63 6.92
C ALA A 70 -19.23 -9.20 6.42
N ALA A 71 -20.24 -8.45 5.99
CA ALA A 71 -20.08 -7.06 5.57
C ALA A 71 -19.60 -6.16 6.71
N ALA A 72 -20.15 -6.33 7.92
CA ALA A 72 -19.73 -5.59 9.10
C ALA A 72 -18.27 -5.92 9.48
N ASN A 73 -17.91 -7.20 9.50
CA ASN A 73 -16.56 -7.65 9.85
C ASN A 73 -15.51 -7.16 8.83
N ASN A 74 -15.79 -7.30 7.53
CA ASN A 74 -14.92 -6.80 6.47
C ASN A 74 -14.74 -5.28 6.60
N SER A 75 -15.82 -4.53 6.82
CA SER A 75 -15.73 -3.07 6.98
C SER A 75 -14.91 -2.65 8.22
N ALA A 76 -14.92 -3.47 9.29
CA ALA A 76 -14.14 -3.22 10.49
C ALA A 76 -12.66 -3.55 10.27
N ALA A 77 -12.38 -4.66 9.57
CA ALA A 77 -11.04 -5.06 9.17
C ALA A 77 -10.39 -4.01 8.24
N ASP A 78 -11.11 -3.58 7.19
CA ASP A 78 -10.63 -2.55 6.25
C ASP A 78 -10.32 -1.23 6.98
N LYS A 79 -11.18 -0.82 7.92
CA LYS A 79 -10.94 0.39 8.74
C LYS A 79 -9.72 0.23 9.64
N ALA A 80 -9.56 -0.92 10.29
CA ALA A 80 -8.42 -1.20 11.15
C ALA A 80 -7.11 -1.20 10.35
N GLU A 81 -7.11 -1.79 9.15
CA GLU A 81 -5.96 -1.81 8.25
C GLU A 81 -5.59 -0.39 7.79
N VAL A 82 -6.58 0.41 7.37
CA VAL A 82 -6.36 1.81 6.97
C VAL A 82 -5.79 2.65 8.12
N GLU A 83 -6.28 2.49 9.35
CA GLU A 83 -5.73 3.21 10.50
C GLU A 83 -4.32 2.73 10.88
N ALA A 84 -4.03 1.43 10.76
CA ALA A 84 -2.69 0.90 10.96
C ALA A 84 -1.70 1.45 9.92
N LEU A 85 -2.08 1.47 8.64
CA LEU A 85 -1.26 2.04 7.56
C LEU A 85 -1.04 3.53 7.75
N LYS A 86 -2.08 4.30 8.12
CA LYS A 86 -1.93 5.73 8.44
C LYS A 86 -0.94 5.96 9.58
N LYS A 87 -1.00 5.13 10.62
CA LYS A 87 -0.07 5.24 11.76
C LYS A 87 1.36 4.93 11.32
N ALA A 88 1.58 3.84 10.59
CA ALA A 88 2.89 3.48 10.07
C ALA A 88 3.47 4.59 9.17
N HIS A 89 2.66 5.15 8.27
CA HIS A 89 3.08 6.27 7.43
C HIS A 89 3.31 7.55 8.23
N ALA A 90 2.55 7.83 9.29
CA ALA A 90 2.79 8.98 10.14
C ALA A 90 4.15 8.87 10.84
N GLU A 91 4.49 7.68 11.35
CA GLU A 91 5.79 7.37 11.95
C GLU A 91 6.93 7.51 10.91
N GLU A 92 6.77 6.93 9.71
CA GLU A 92 7.74 7.06 8.62
C GLU A 92 7.96 8.52 8.17
N LEU A 93 6.88 9.30 8.08
CA LEU A 93 7.00 10.71 7.74
C LEU A 93 7.65 11.53 8.86
N GLU A 94 7.49 11.12 10.12
CA GLU A 94 8.19 11.75 11.25
C GLU A 94 9.69 11.46 11.21
N THR A 95 10.09 10.20 10.96
CA THR A 95 11.52 9.83 10.84
C THR A 95 12.18 10.52 9.65
N LEU A 96 11.53 10.57 8.49
CA LEU A 96 12.02 11.28 7.31
C LEU A 96 12.17 12.79 7.56
N ARG A 97 11.21 13.41 8.26
CA ARG A 97 11.31 14.83 8.64
C ARG A 97 12.46 15.08 9.61
N ALA A 98 12.66 14.20 10.59
CA ALA A 98 13.78 14.30 11.53
C ALA A 98 15.13 14.15 10.81
N ALA A 99 15.24 13.21 9.87
CA ALA A 99 16.45 13.03 9.05
C ALA A 99 16.76 14.28 8.23
N HIS A 100 15.77 14.82 7.50
CA HIS A 100 15.96 16.04 6.72
C HIS A 100 16.28 17.28 7.57
N ALA A 101 15.72 17.40 8.78
CA ALA A 101 16.08 18.46 9.70
C ALA A 101 17.56 18.35 10.12
N ALA A 102 18.01 17.15 10.48
CA ALA A 102 19.41 16.90 10.85
C ALA A 102 20.39 17.17 9.69
N GLU A 103 20.03 16.81 8.45
CA GLU A 103 20.80 17.14 7.25
C GLU A 103 20.90 18.66 7.07
N ARG A 104 19.78 19.39 7.20
CA ARG A 104 19.74 20.85 7.06
C ARG A 104 20.66 21.53 8.07
N ASP A 105 20.59 21.12 9.33
CA ASP A 105 21.43 21.66 10.40
C ASP A 105 22.92 21.39 10.15
N ALA A 106 23.25 20.19 9.63
CA ALA A 106 24.62 19.85 9.25
C ALA A 106 25.14 20.74 8.10
N TRP A 107 24.31 20.97 7.07
CA TRP A 107 24.64 21.86 5.96
C TRP A 107 24.79 23.32 6.38
N GLU A 108 23.91 23.82 7.26
CA GLU A 108 24.02 25.17 7.82
C GLU A 108 25.29 25.34 8.65
N GLY A 109 25.62 24.33 9.46
CA GLY A 109 26.87 24.23 10.19
C GLY A 109 28.09 24.33 9.27
N LEU A 110 28.13 23.54 8.20
CA LEU A 110 29.20 23.56 7.21
C LEU A 110 29.33 24.93 6.53
N ASN A 111 28.20 25.52 6.11
CA ASN A 111 28.20 26.83 5.45
C ASN A 111 28.74 27.94 6.38
N SER A 112 28.35 27.92 7.66
CA SER A 112 28.87 28.90 8.64
C SER A 112 30.39 28.80 8.80
N ARG A 113 30.95 27.58 8.79
CA ARG A 113 32.41 27.33 8.86
C ARG A 113 33.12 27.76 7.58
N LEU A 114 32.52 27.52 6.41
CA LEU A 114 33.04 28.02 5.12
C LEU A 114 33.13 29.55 5.09
N VAL A 115 32.08 30.24 5.58
CA VAL A 115 32.06 31.71 5.68
C VAL A 115 33.15 32.19 6.65
N ARG A 116 33.33 31.52 7.79
CA ARG A 116 34.40 31.82 8.76
C ARG A 116 35.78 31.65 8.10
N MET A 117 36.06 30.53 7.45
CA MET A 117 37.33 30.26 6.75
C MET A 117 37.65 31.34 5.69
N ARG A 118 36.66 31.75 4.88
CA ARG A 118 36.85 32.82 3.89
C ARG A 118 37.19 34.15 4.56
N ARG A 119 36.55 34.46 5.70
CA ARG A 119 36.83 35.68 6.48
C ARG A 119 38.24 35.66 7.07
N THR A 120 38.65 34.56 7.71
CA THR A 120 40.00 34.43 8.30
C THR A 120 41.09 34.48 7.23
N THR A 121 40.86 33.83 6.07
CA THR A 121 41.75 33.90 4.91
C THR A 121 41.93 35.35 4.40
N LYS A 122 40.83 36.12 4.34
CA LYS A 122 40.89 37.55 3.95
C LYS A 122 41.69 38.35 4.97
N LEU A 123 41.49 38.11 6.27
CA LEU A 123 42.24 38.76 7.34
C LEU A 123 43.74 38.46 7.23
N MET A 124 44.12 37.19 7.04
CA MET A 124 45.51 36.76 6.87
C MET A 124 46.20 37.42 5.66
N ARG A 125 45.47 37.59 4.54
CA ARG A 125 46.01 38.32 3.37
C ARG A 125 46.23 39.80 3.66
N SER A 126 45.33 40.43 4.42
CA SER A 126 45.47 41.85 4.80
C SER A 126 46.61 42.05 5.80
N SER A 127 46.78 41.17 6.79
CA SER A 127 47.89 41.24 7.75
C SER A 127 49.24 41.00 7.05
N ALA A 128 49.31 40.04 6.13
CA ALA A 128 50.50 39.80 5.31
C ALA A 128 50.86 41.02 4.44
N ALA A 129 49.87 41.74 3.89
CA ALA A 129 50.12 42.97 3.15
C ALA A 129 50.65 44.10 4.04
N ALA A 130 50.08 44.28 5.23
CA ALA A 130 50.54 45.26 6.22
C ALA A 130 51.98 44.97 6.69
N MET A 131 52.28 43.70 6.99
CA MET A 131 53.64 43.24 7.35
C MET A 131 54.66 43.54 6.24
N ARG A 132 54.30 43.33 4.96
CA ARG A 132 55.18 43.67 3.83
C ARG A 132 55.42 45.18 3.73
N GLN A 133 54.39 46.01 3.90
CA GLN A 133 54.53 47.47 3.90
C GLN A 133 55.42 47.95 5.05
N ALA A 134 55.20 47.43 6.27
CA ALA A 134 55.99 47.74 7.45
C ALA A 134 57.47 47.33 7.26
N ALA A 135 57.72 46.15 6.70
CA ALA A 135 59.05 45.67 6.35
C ALA A 135 59.75 46.57 5.31
N THR A 136 59.04 47.02 4.27
CA THR A 136 59.61 47.97 3.29
C THR A 136 59.95 49.33 3.89
N ALA A 137 59.17 49.76 4.89
CA ALA A 137 59.43 50.98 5.64
C ALA A 137 60.53 50.81 6.72
N LYS A 138 61.07 49.59 6.90
CA LYS A 138 61.97 49.20 8.00
C LYS A 138 61.40 49.43 9.40
N LEU A 139 60.08 49.55 9.51
CA LEU A 139 59.38 49.55 10.79
C LEU A 139 58.94 48.12 11.06
N SER A 140 59.73 47.36 11.81
CA SER A 140 59.30 46.07 12.34
C SER A 140 58.58 46.33 13.67
N ASP A 141 57.26 46.22 13.64
CA ASP A 141 56.41 46.34 14.82
C ASP A 141 56.12 44.95 15.41
N PRO A 142 56.57 44.65 16.64
CA PRO A 142 56.25 43.40 17.34
C PRO A 142 54.74 43.13 17.44
N GLU A 143 53.91 44.18 17.52
CA GLU A 143 52.46 44.03 17.63
C GLU A 143 51.83 43.55 16.31
N ALA A 144 52.35 44.01 15.16
CA ALA A 144 51.93 43.52 13.85
C ALA A 144 52.29 42.04 13.62
N ILE A 145 53.44 41.59 14.14
CA ILE A 145 53.85 40.17 14.10
C ILE A 145 52.92 39.33 14.98
N ASN A 146 52.59 39.80 16.19
CA ASN A 146 51.66 39.09 17.06
C ASN A 146 50.25 39.00 16.43
N GLN A 147 49.80 40.07 15.77
CA GLN A 147 48.53 40.06 15.03
C GLN A 147 48.53 39.10 13.83
N SER A 148 49.65 38.98 13.10
CA SER A 148 49.74 38.01 12.00
C SER A 148 49.73 36.58 12.52
N LEU A 149 50.47 36.28 13.58
CA LEU A 149 50.47 34.96 14.22
C LEU A 149 49.09 34.58 14.78
N ALA A 150 48.38 35.54 15.39
CA ALA A 150 47.01 35.32 15.85
C ALA A 150 46.06 35.01 14.67
N ALA A 151 46.18 35.74 13.56
CA ALA A 151 45.38 35.49 12.36
C ALA A 151 45.70 34.14 11.70
N GLU A 152 46.97 33.70 11.73
CA GLU A 152 47.39 32.37 11.24
C GLU A 152 46.81 31.24 12.11
N LEU A 153 46.84 31.38 13.43
CA LEU A 153 46.23 30.41 14.35
C LEU A 153 44.71 30.32 14.15
N GLU A 154 44.03 31.46 14.00
CA GLU A 154 42.59 31.48 13.73
C GLU A 154 42.26 30.84 12.37
N ALA A 155 43.10 31.04 11.36
CA ALA A 155 42.94 30.40 10.06
C ALA A 155 43.10 28.87 10.13
N LEU A 156 44.14 28.37 10.80
CA LEU A 156 44.36 26.92 11.02
C LEU A 156 43.21 26.29 11.82
N GLN A 157 42.73 26.96 12.86
CA GLN A 157 41.58 26.48 13.63
C GLN A 157 40.31 26.41 12.77
N ALA A 158 40.04 27.43 11.95
CA ALA A 158 38.89 27.43 11.05
C ALA A 158 38.97 26.34 9.97
N GLU A 159 40.16 26.03 9.47
CA GLU A 159 40.42 24.95 8.52
C GLU A 159 40.15 23.58 9.16
N HIS A 160 40.70 23.31 10.34
CA HIS A 160 40.45 22.06 11.07
C HIS A 160 38.97 21.90 11.49
N GLU A 161 38.29 22.98 11.88
CA GLU A 161 36.85 22.94 12.16
C GLU A 161 36.05 22.58 10.90
N LEU A 162 36.46 23.08 9.74
CA LEU A 162 35.82 22.78 8.46
C LEU A 162 36.04 21.31 8.07
N GLU A 163 37.28 20.83 8.11
CA GLU A 163 37.63 19.43 7.80
C GLU A 163 36.85 18.43 8.68
N ARG A 164 36.72 18.72 9.98
CA ARG A 164 35.91 17.89 10.89
C ARG A 164 34.42 17.93 10.54
N ALA A 165 33.87 19.09 10.19
CA ALA A 165 32.47 19.16 9.75
C ALA A 165 32.24 18.41 8.44
N GLU A 166 33.17 18.54 7.48
CA GLU A 166 33.07 17.87 6.19
C GLU A 166 33.13 16.35 6.37
N THR A 167 34.08 15.85 7.15
CA THR A 167 34.18 14.42 7.47
C THR A 167 32.96 13.91 8.22
N ASP A 168 32.41 14.65 9.19
CA ASP A 168 31.17 14.27 9.88
C ASP A 168 29.98 14.19 8.92
N VAL A 169 29.86 15.15 7.98
CA VAL A 169 28.80 15.13 6.95
C VAL A 169 28.97 13.92 6.03
N ILE A 170 30.19 13.68 5.54
CA ILE A 170 30.48 12.53 4.67
C ILE A 170 30.20 11.20 5.39
N LEU A 171 30.59 11.06 6.65
CA LEU A 171 30.31 9.85 7.43
C LEU A 171 28.81 9.65 7.60
N LYS A 172 28.05 10.71 7.93
CA LYS A 172 26.59 10.62 8.04
C LYS A 172 25.89 10.28 6.73
N THR A 173 26.38 10.74 5.59
CA THR A 173 25.80 10.39 4.28
C THR A 173 26.18 9.00 3.80
N LEU A 174 27.38 8.51 4.14
CA LEU A 174 27.84 7.17 3.78
C LEU A 174 27.31 6.07 4.71
N GLN A 175 27.05 6.38 5.98
CA GLN A 175 26.56 5.41 6.97
C GLN A 175 25.31 4.62 6.52
N PRO A 176 24.25 5.23 5.96
CA PRO A 176 23.10 4.46 5.47
C PRO A 176 23.42 3.59 4.24
N LEU A 177 24.48 3.90 3.47
CA LEU A 177 24.90 3.12 2.30
C LEU A 177 25.81 1.93 2.67
N LEU A 178 26.47 1.99 3.84
CA LEU A 178 27.33 0.92 4.34
C LEU A 178 26.54 -0.27 4.92
N GLY A 179 25.22 -0.17 5.02
CA GLY A 179 24.39 -1.16 5.70
C GLY A 179 24.54 -1.08 7.23
N ASP A 180 23.66 -1.77 7.93
CA ASP A 180 23.76 -1.93 9.37
C ASP A 180 24.67 -3.15 9.63
N PRO A 181 25.86 -3.00 10.25
CA PRO A 181 26.77 -4.13 10.46
C PRO A 181 26.14 -5.23 11.33
N GLU A 182 25.13 -4.90 12.13
CA GLU A 182 24.34 -5.86 12.91
C GLU A 182 23.37 -6.69 12.07
N LYS A 183 22.93 -6.20 10.90
CA LYS A 183 22.06 -6.97 9.99
C LYS A 183 22.86 -7.96 9.15
N ASP A 184 24.03 -7.56 8.67
CA ASP A 184 24.89 -8.44 7.86
C ASP A 184 25.43 -9.64 8.67
N SER A 185 25.72 -9.44 9.96
CA SER A 185 26.17 -10.52 10.85
C SER A 185 25.06 -11.49 11.31
N GLN A 186 23.80 -11.07 11.28
CA GLN A 186 22.66 -11.96 11.56
C GLN A 186 22.33 -12.88 10.37
N THR A 187 22.48 -12.39 9.13
CA THR A 187 22.33 -13.23 7.94
C THR A 187 23.39 -14.32 7.81
N GLU A 188 24.63 -14.09 8.28
CA GLU A 188 25.67 -15.12 8.27
C GLU A 188 25.44 -16.23 9.32
N HIS A 189 24.81 -15.92 10.45
CA HIS A 189 24.54 -16.93 11.49
C HIS A 189 23.31 -17.81 11.22
N GLU A 190 22.30 -17.32 10.50
CA GLU A 190 21.15 -18.16 10.09
C GLU A 190 21.55 -19.20 9.02
N ASP A 191 22.54 -18.90 8.18
CA ASP A 191 23.04 -19.83 7.15
C ASP A 191 23.97 -20.93 7.72
N GLU A 192 24.62 -20.71 8.87
CA GLU A 192 25.45 -21.72 9.55
C GLU A 192 24.65 -22.73 10.40
N GLU A 193 23.43 -22.40 10.85
CA GLU A 193 22.60 -23.32 11.65
C GLU A 193 21.80 -24.34 10.82
N VAL A 194 21.84 -24.23 9.48
CA VAL A 194 21.05 -25.07 8.56
C VAL A 194 21.91 -26.13 7.82
N GLN A 195 23.23 -26.20 8.07
CA GLN A 195 24.12 -27.25 7.52
C GLN A 195 24.50 -28.31 8.57
#